data_AF-A0A2S2ND47-F1
#
_entry.id   AF-A0A2S2ND47-F1
#
_cell.length_a   1.000
_cell.length_b   1.000
_cell.length_c   1.000
_cell.angle_alpha   90.00
_cell.angle_beta   90.00
_cell.angle_gamma   90.00
#
_symmetry.space_group_name_H-M   'P 1'
#
loop_
_entity.id
_entity.type
_entity.pdbx_description
1 polymer ?
#
loop_
_entity_poly.entity_id
_entity_poly.type
_entity_poly.pdbx_seq_one_letter_code
_entity_poly.pdbx_strand_id
1 'polypeptide(L)'
;IKLNFDDSSFFVDNYKKLCNIDVVTLKSEMLVAKNCIIRLNKQEDVELEDLKKLLLDKTVYPNLYSLLQVALSIPVSSATCERSFSAMRRIKTWLRTSMHQERFTNLSLIHIEREISNNICTENILDEFSKKDRRFSF
;
A
#
# COMPACT_ATOMS: atom_id res chain seq x y z
N ILE A 1 -12.43 5.44 -14.42
CA ILE A 1 -11.19 4.65 -14.70
C ILE A 1 -11.32 4.08 -16.10
N LYS A 2 -10.30 4.18 -16.97
CA LYS A 2 -10.39 3.62 -18.33
C LYS A 2 -9.74 2.23 -18.35
N LEU A 3 -10.55 1.19 -18.59
CA LEU A 3 -10.08 -0.18 -18.81
C LEU A 3 -9.54 -0.31 -20.23
N ASN A 4 -8.31 0.20 -20.47
CA ASN A 4 -7.60 0.07 -21.74
C ASN A 4 -6.26 -0.63 -21.53
N PHE A 5 -6.04 -1.72 -22.27
CA PHE A 5 -4.83 -2.53 -22.15
C PHE A 5 -3.60 -1.79 -22.66
N ASP A 6 -3.73 -1.02 -23.75
CA ASP A 6 -2.59 -0.31 -24.35
C ASP A 6 -2.04 0.76 -23.41
N ASP A 7 -2.92 1.52 -22.75
CA ASP A 7 -2.55 2.53 -21.75
C ASP A 7 -2.01 1.88 -20.46
N SER A 8 -2.46 0.66 -20.15
CA SER A 8 -2.08 -0.07 -18.93
C SER A 8 -0.87 -1.00 -19.14
N SER A 9 -0.31 -1.05 -20.35
CA SER A 9 0.77 -1.97 -20.73
C SER A 9 1.98 -1.88 -19.79
N PHE A 10 2.39 -0.66 -19.44
CA PHE A 10 3.49 -0.40 -18.50
C PHE A 10 3.21 -0.97 -17.10
N PHE A 11 1.97 -0.82 -16.61
CA PHE A 11 1.56 -1.36 -15.32
C PHE A 11 1.52 -2.89 -15.34
N VAL A 12 0.93 -3.47 -16.38
CA VAL A 12 0.88 -4.92 -16.58
C VAL A 12 2.29 -5.51 -16.63
N ASP A 13 3.21 -4.91 -17.38
CA ASP A 13 4.57 -5.41 -17.50
C ASP A 13 5.36 -5.37 -16.18
N ASN A 14 5.11 -4.37 -15.34
CA ASN A 14 5.75 -4.26 -14.03
C ASN A 14 5.21 -5.29 -13.02
N TYR A 15 3.91 -5.59 -13.06
CA TYR A 15 3.24 -6.45 -12.08
C TYR A 15 2.94 -7.88 -12.56
N LYS A 16 3.12 -8.20 -13.85
CA LYS A 16 2.85 -9.55 -14.41
C LYS A 16 3.62 -10.66 -13.71
N LYS A 17 4.88 -10.41 -13.34
CA LYS A 17 5.73 -11.39 -12.64
C LYS A 17 5.25 -11.64 -11.22
N LEU A 18 4.73 -10.60 -10.56
CA LEU A 18 4.25 -10.69 -9.18
C LEU A 18 2.91 -11.41 -9.09
N CYS A 19 2.03 -11.22 -10.07
CA CYS A 19 0.69 -11.79 -10.09
C CYS A 19 0.57 -13.09 -10.90
N ASN A 20 1.66 -13.56 -11.51
CA ASN A 20 1.67 -14.72 -12.42
C ASN A 20 0.58 -14.66 -13.50
N ILE A 21 0.41 -13.48 -14.10
CA ILE A 21 -0.67 -13.20 -15.06
C ILE A 21 -0.26 -13.64 -16.46
N ASP A 22 -1.15 -14.36 -17.14
CA ASP A 22 -1.05 -14.55 -18.58
C ASP A 22 -1.62 -13.34 -19.33
N VAL A 23 -0.79 -12.72 -20.17
CA VAL A 23 -1.09 -11.45 -20.85
C VAL A 23 -2.19 -11.63 -21.89
N VAL A 24 -2.26 -12.81 -22.52
CA VAL A 24 -3.26 -13.10 -23.55
C VAL A 24 -4.66 -13.23 -22.93
N THR A 25 -4.78 -13.98 -21.83
CA THR A 25 -6.04 -14.07 -21.07
C THR A 25 -6.41 -12.75 -20.41
N LEU A 26 -5.46 -11.97 -19.88
CA LEU A 26 -5.76 -10.64 -19.35
C LEU A 26 -6.40 -9.72 -20.40
N LYS A 27 -5.90 -9.76 -21.64
CA LYS A 27 -6.42 -8.92 -22.73
C LYS A 27 -7.85 -9.29 -23.10
N SER A 28 -8.19 -10.58 -23.14
CA SER A 28 -9.56 -11.03 -23.39
C SER A 28 -10.48 -10.71 -22.20
N GLU A 29 -10.03 -10.92 -20.97
CA GLU A 29 -10.77 -10.56 -19.75
C GLU A 29 -11.08 -9.06 -19.70
N MET A 30 -10.11 -8.19 -19.95
CA MET A 30 -10.31 -6.72 -20.00
C MET A 30 -11.30 -6.30 -21.07
N LEU A 31 -11.27 -6.94 -22.24
CA LEU A 31 -12.18 -6.62 -23.34
C LEU A 31 -13.62 -7.01 -22.99
N VAL A 32 -13.82 -8.21 -22.42
CA VAL A 32 -15.14 -8.68 -22.00
C VAL A 32 -15.66 -7.81 -20.85
N ALA A 33 -14.83 -7.51 -19.85
CA ALA A 33 -15.19 -6.64 -18.74
C ALA A 33 -15.61 -5.24 -19.23
N LYS A 34 -14.84 -4.63 -20.14
CA LYS A 34 -15.19 -3.34 -20.76
C LYS A 34 -16.55 -3.40 -21.46
N ASN A 35 -16.81 -4.44 -22.24
CA ASN A 35 -18.07 -4.61 -22.95
C ASN A 35 -19.26 -4.83 -22.01
N CYS A 36 -19.07 -5.54 -20.90
CA CYS A 36 -20.09 -5.71 -19.86
C CYS A 36 -20.45 -4.36 -19.21
N ILE A 37 -19.46 -3.53 -18.89
CA ILE A 37 -19.67 -2.21 -18.26
C ILE A 37 -20.40 -1.26 -19.21
N ILE A 38 -19.98 -1.20 -20.49
CA ILE A 38 -20.65 -0.37 -21.52
C ILE A 38 -22.13 -0.76 -21.65
N ARG A 39 -22.45 -2.06 -21.61
CA ARG A 39 -23.83 -2.56 -21.67
C ARG A 39 -24.67 -2.20 -20.44
N LEU A 40 -24.07 -2.19 -19.25
CA LEU A 40 -24.78 -1.95 -17.99
C LEU A 40 -25.05 -0.47 -17.76
N ASN A 41 -24.07 0.41 -17.99
CA ASN A 41 -24.17 1.82 -17.60
C ASN A 41 -24.39 2.78 -18.79
N LYS A 42 -24.36 2.32 -20.04
CA LYS A 42 -24.43 3.15 -21.26
C LYS A 42 -23.42 4.33 -21.29
N GLN A 43 -22.43 4.32 -20.40
CA GLN A 43 -21.36 5.31 -20.29
C GLN A 43 -20.01 4.61 -20.44
N GLU A 44 -19.05 5.35 -20.98
CA GLU A 44 -17.69 4.86 -21.23
C GLU A 44 -16.82 4.83 -19.96
N ASP A 45 -17.18 5.61 -18.94
CA ASP A 45 -16.42 5.75 -17.72
C ASP A 45 -16.83 4.72 -16.66
N VAL A 46 -15.81 4.07 -16.09
CA VAL A 46 -15.99 3.05 -15.05
C VAL A 46 -16.01 3.73 -13.68
N GLU A 47 -17.12 3.58 -12.95
CA GLU A 47 -17.26 4.05 -11.58
C GLU A 47 -16.66 3.05 -10.58
N LEU A 48 -16.32 3.54 -9.38
CA LEU A 48 -15.73 2.70 -8.33
C LEU A 48 -16.66 1.56 -7.89
N GLU A 49 -17.97 1.78 -7.94
CA GLU A 49 -18.96 0.77 -7.54
C GLU A 49 -19.13 -0.34 -8.58
N ASP A 50 -18.83 -0.07 -9.84
CA ASP A 50 -18.76 -1.09 -10.87
C ASP A 50 -17.51 -1.97 -10.69
N LEU A 51 -16.39 -1.38 -10.27
CA LEU A 51 -15.18 -2.14 -9.95
C LEU A 51 -15.41 -3.05 -8.76
N LYS A 52 -16.13 -2.62 -7.73
CA LYS A 52 -16.48 -3.49 -6.60
C LYS A 52 -17.31 -4.69 -7.03
N LYS A 53 -18.26 -4.51 -7.97
CA LYS A 53 -19.03 -5.63 -8.54
C LYS A 53 -18.14 -6.59 -9.31
N LEU A 54 -17.22 -6.07 -10.11
CA LEU A 54 -16.26 -6.89 -10.86
C LEU A 54 -15.29 -7.66 -9.94
N LEU A 55 -14.96 -7.08 -8.78
CA LEU A 55 -14.11 -7.70 -7.76
C LEU A 55 -14.83 -8.82 -6.98
N LEU A 56 -16.16 -8.90 -7.02
CA LEU A 56 -16.88 -9.99 -6.36
C LEU A 56 -16.73 -11.32 -7.14
N ASP A 57 -16.54 -11.26 -8.46
CA ASP A 57 -16.42 -12.43 -9.34
C ASP A 57 -14.96 -12.80 -9.66
N LYS A 58 -14.20 -13.13 -8.61
CA LYS A 58 -12.82 -13.67 -8.74
C LYS A 58 -12.74 -14.90 -9.65
N THR A 59 -13.82 -15.67 -9.74
CA THR A 59 -13.92 -16.88 -10.57
C THR A 59 -14.04 -16.59 -12.05
N VAL A 60 -14.58 -15.42 -12.43
CA VAL A 60 -14.85 -15.05 -13.82
C VAL A 60 -13.66 -14.34 -14.46
N TYR A 61 -12.97 -13.49 -13.70
CA TYR A 61 -11.84 -12.70 -14.19
C TYR A 61 -10.62 -12.78 -13.25
N PRO A 62 -9.94 -13.94 -13.14
CA PRO A 62 -8.90 -14.16 -12.14
C PRO A 62 -7.66 -13.29 -12.32
N ASN A 63 -7.24 -13.03 -13.57
CA ASN A 63 -6.06 -12.22 -13.86
C ASN A 63 -6.35 -10.74 -13.64
N LEU A 64 -7.48 -10.28 -14.16
CA LEU A 64 -7.94 -8.90 -14.02
C LEU A 64 -8.23 -8.56 -12.56
N TYR A 65 -8.83 -9.49 -11.79
CA TYR A 65 -9.05 -9.35 -10.35
C TYR A 65 -7.73 -9.09 -9.59
N SER A 66 -6.73 -9.93 -9.83
CA SER A 66 -5.42 -9.82 -9.16
C SER A 66 -4.74 -8.49 -9.50
N LEU A 67 -4.82 -8.06 -10.77
CA LEU A 67 -4.27 -6.79 -11.22
C LEU A 67 -4.98 -5.59 -10.58
N LEU A 68 -6.31 -5.62 -10.51
CA LEU A 68 -7.10 -4.57 -9.88
C LEU A 68 -6.88 -4.51 -8.37
N GLN A 69 -6.70 -5.64 -7.71
CA GLN A 69 -6.36 -5.69 -6.30
C GLN A 69 -5.04 -4.97 -6.04
N VAL A 70 -4.01 -5.20 -6.86
CA VAL A 70 -2.74 -4.47 -6.76
C VAL A 70 -2.93 -2.99 -7.06
N ALA A 71 -3.67 -2.64 -8.12
CA ALA A 71 -3.93 -1.25 -8.50
C ALA A 71 -4.65 -0.45 -7.39
N LEU A 72 -5.58 -1.09 -6.67
CA LEU A 72 -6.29 -0.47 -5.54
C LEU A 72 -5.48 -0.47 -4.24
N SER A 73 -4.57 -1.43 -4.07
CA SER A 73 -3.66 -1.49 -2.91
C SER A 73 -2.57 -0.44 -2.99
N ILE A 74 -2.17 -0.05 -4.21
CA ILE A 74 -1.28 1.08 -4.41
C ILE A 74 -2.07 2.34 -4.06
N PRO A 75 -1.64 3.11 -3.04
CA PRO A 75 -2.37 4.31 -2.67
C PRO A 75 -2.34 5.29 -3.84
N VAL A 76 -3.52 5.65 -4.35
CA VAL A 76 -3.66 6.70 -5.39
C VAL A 76 -3.20 8.06 -4.86
N SER A 77 -3.18 8.23 -3.53
CA SER A 77 -2.75 9.45 -2.85
C SER A 77 -1.41 9.29 -2.15
N SER A 78 -0.51 10.25 -2.35
CA SER A 78 0.75 10.39 -1.63
C SER A 78 0.58 10.83 -0.16
N ALA A 79 -0.63 11.16 0.28
CA ALA A 79 -0.87 11.80 1.57
C ALA A 79 -0.37 11.00 2.79
N THR A 80 -0.47 9.66 2.75
CA THR A 80 0.06 8.80 3.83
C THR A 80 1.58 8.80 3.85
N CYS A 81 2.22 8.68 2.69
CA CYS A 81 3.67 8.80 2.54
C CYS A 81 4.16 10.18 2.99
N GLU A 82 3.53 11.25 2.55
CA GLU A 82 3.85 12.64 2.94
C GLU A 82 3.74 12.86 4.44
N ARG A 83 2.68 12.31 5.07
CA ARG A 83 2.53 12.34 6.53
C ARG A 83 3.71 11.65 7.22
N SER A 84 4.11 10.46 6.76
CA SER A 84 5.26 9.71 7.29
C SER A 84 6.59 10.45 7.07
N PHE A 85 6.80 11.06 5.91
CA PHE A 85 8.00 11.88 5.65
C PHE A 85 8.04 13.15 6.50
N SER A 86 6.90 13.79 6.71
CA SER A 86 6.77 14.94 7.62
C SER A 86 7.13 14.53 9.06
N ALA A 87 6.59 13.42 9.53
CA ALA A 87 6.94 12.79 10.81
C ALA A 87 8.46 12.55 10.94
N MET A 88 9.07 11.90 9.95
CA MET A 88 10.51 11.65 9.92
C MET A 88 11.33 12.95 9.95
N ARG A 89 10.90 13.99 9.23
CA ARG A 89 11.57 15.30 9.23
C ARG A 89 11.50 16.01 10.58
N ARG A 90 10.44 15.78 11.36
CA ARG A 90 10.34 16.24 12.77
C ARG A 90 11.28 15.48 13.70
N ILE A 91 11.62 14.23 13.40
CA ILE A 91 12.52 13.38 14.21
C ILE A 91 13.99 13.62 13.85
N LYS A 92 14.31 13.78 12.56
CA LYS A 92 15.66 14.06 12.07
C LYS A 92 15.79 15.54 11.74
N THR A 93 16.07 16.34 12.77
CA THR A 93 16.31 17.78 12.64
C THR A 93 17.79 18.07 12.42
N TRP A 94 18.09 19.26 11.89
CA TRP A 94 19.46 19.70 11.58
C TRP A 94 20.39 19.69 12.82
N LEU A 95 19.85 19.92 14.01
CA LEU A 95 20.63 19.87 15.26
C LEU A 95 20.90 18.44 15.76
N ARG A 96 20.26 17.41 15.19
CA ARG A 96 20.37 15.99 15.60
C ARG A 96 21.12 15.16 14.55
N THR A 97 22.22 15.69 14.04
CA THR A 97 23.03 15.04 12.98
C THR A 97 23.80 13.81 13.47
N SER A 98 24.09 13.69 14.76
CA SER A 98 24.80 12.55 15.35
C SER A 98 23.92 11.33 15.66
N MET A 99 22.63 11.35 15.32
CA MET A 99 21.72 10.24 15.60
C MET A 99 22.02 9.03 14.71
N HIS A 100 22.28 7.87 15.34
CA HIS A 100 22.44 6.60 14.62
C HIS A 100 21.17 6.19 13.89
N GLN A 101 21.35 5.51 12.75
CA GLN A 101 20.24 5.10 11.89
C GLN A 101 19.26 4.16 12.59
N GLU A 102 19.74 3.21 13.41
CA GLU A 102 18.90 2.31 14.19
C GLU A 102 17.93 3.07 15.11
N ARG A 103 18.46 4.05 15.86
CA ARG A 103 17.65 4.90 16.74
C ARG A 103 16.63 5.72 15.95
N PHE A 104 17.03 6.28 14.80
CA PHE A 104 16.14 7.05 13.94
C PHE A 104 14.98 6.20 13.41
N THR A 105 15.28 4.99 12.90
CA THR A 105 14.26 4.07 12.38
C THR A 105 13.28 3.68 13.48
N ASN A 106 13.77 3.30 14.66
CA ASN A 106 12.92 2.89 15.79
C ASN A 106 11.99 4.03 16.25
N LEU A 107 12.52 5.25 16.38
CA LEU A 107 11.72 6.42 16.75
C LEU A 107 10.69 6.79 15.67
N SER A 108 11.06 6.67 14.40
CA SER A 108 10.17 6.96 13.28
C SER A 108 9.01 5.97 13.23
N LEU A 109 9.29 4.68 13.45
CA LEU A 109 8.28 3.64 13.52
C LEU A 109 7.26 3.92 14.65
N ILE A 110 7.74 4.21 15.86
CA ILE A 110 6.89 4.54 17.01
C ILE A 110 6.02 5.78 16.73
N HIS A 111 6.55 6.78 16.05
CA HIS A 111 5.82 8.02 15.78
C HIS A 111 4.81 7.91 14.65
N ILE A 112 5.12 7.14 13.60
CA ILE A 112 4.21 6.87 12.48
C ILE A 112 3.07 5.97 12.98
N GLU A 113 3.40 4.89 13.68
CA GLU A 113 2.44 3.91 14.24
C GLU A 113 1.97 4.31 15.64
N ARG A 114 1.72 5.60 15.85
CA ARG A 114 1.38 6.14 17.17
C ARG A 114 0.11 5.51 17.75
N GLU A 115 -0.86 5.14 16.92
CA GLU A 115 -2.10 4.49 17.41
C GLU A 115 -1.79 3.15 18.06
N ILE A 116 -0.93 2.34 17.44
CA ILE A 116 -0.48 1.07 18.00
C ILE A 116 0.39 1.33 19.23
N SER A 117 1.30 2.29 19.17
CA SER A 117 2.19 2.62 20.29
C SER A 117 1.42 3.12 21.52
N ASN A 118 0.32 3.84 21.35
CA ASN A 118 -0.50 4.33 22.46
C ASN A 118 -1.24 3.19 23.18
N ASN A 119 -1.46 2.06 22.51
CA ASN A 119 -2.08 0.88 23.10
C ASN A 119 -1.09 0.03 23.92
N ILE A 120 0.20 0.35 23.89
CA ILE A 120 1.21 -0.36 24.67
C ILE A 120 1.17 0.15 26.12
N CYS A 121 1.03 -0.77 27.08
CA CYS A 121 1.06 -0.44 28.49
C CYS A 121 2.44 0.10 28.91
N THR A 122 2.46 1.31 29.48
CA THR A 122 3.68 1.98 29.93
C THR A 122 4.38 1.25 31.07
N GLU A 123 3.64 0.54 31.91
CA GLU A 123 4.19 -0.26 33.01
C GLU A 123 5.07 -1.41 32.48
N ASN A 124 4.63 -2.06 31.40
CA ASN A 124 5.41 -3.13 30.76
C ASN A 124 6.73 -2.59 30.18
N ILE A 125 6.70 -1.38 29.60
CA ILE A 125 7.90 -0.71 29.09
C ILE A 125 8.86 -0.40 30.25
N LEU A 126 8.34 0.07 31.39
CA LEU A 126 9.14 0.37 32.56
C LEU A 126 9.81 -0.89 33.11
N ASP A 127 9.06 -1.99 33.22
CA ASP A 127 9.57 -3.26 33.74
C ASP A 127 10.68 -3.83 32.84
N GLU A 128 10.47 -3.87 31.52
CA GLU A 128 11.49 -4.28 30.56
C GLU A 128 12.72 -3.37 30.57
N PHE A 129 12.52 -2.06 30.69
CA PHE A 129 13.63 -1.11 30.81
C PHE A 129 14.41 -1.31 32.12
N SER A 130 13.73 -1.72 33.20
CA SER A 130 14.36 -1.95 34.50
C SER A 130 15.30 -3.17 34.51
N LYS A 131 14.97 -4.21 33.72
CA LYS A 131 15.75 -5.46 33.60
C LYS A 131 17.08 -5.26 32.88
N LYS A 132 17.22 -4.21 32.07
CA LYS A 132 18.46 -3.93 31.34
C LYS A 132 19.52 -3.38 32.27
N ASP A 133 20.69 -4.02 32.31
CA ASP A 133 21.81 -3.55 33.13
C ASP A 133 22.32 -2.20 32.61
N ARG A 134 22.35 -1.21 33.52
CA ARG A 134 22.67 0.20 33.23
C ARG A 134 24.10 0.57 33.65
N ARG A 135 24.86 -0.39 34.19
CA ARG A 135 26.23 -0.13 34.63
C ARG A 135 27.13 0.02 33.40
N PHE A 136 27.54 1.25 33.12
CA PHE A 136 28.81 1.46 32.42
C PHE A 136 29.91 0.93 33.33
N SER A 137 30.62 -0.11 32.89
CA SER A 137 31.88 -0.50 33.49
C SER A 137 32.87 0.65 33.28
N PHE A 138 33.20 1.35 34.36
CA PHE A 138 34.32 2.30 34.40
C PHE A 138 35.65 1.55 34.32
#